data_AF-A0A8H4ZA42-F1
#
_entry.id   AF-A0A8H4ZA42-F1
#
_cell.length_a   1.000
_cell.length_b   1.000
_cell.length_c   1.000
_cell.angle_alpha   90.00
_cell.angle_beta   90.00
_cell.angle_gamma   90.00
#
_symmetry.space_group_name_H-M   'P 1'
#
loop_
_entity.id
_entity.type
_entity.pdbx_description
1 polymer ?
#
loop_
_entity_poly.entity_id
_entity_poly.type
_entity_poly.pdbx_seq_one_letter_code
_entity_poly.pdbx_strand_id
1 'polypeptide(L)'
;MASTVIVGGGIIGIATAYHLSEHQPGSSIHLVDSSATLFASASGYAGGFLARDWFHQDLASLGALSFDEHEKLAKQFNGREKWLYAKSVTVNYELPRRKPRTSTGQDWLHEGGSRADVVEDRGGIEDRNSPPWLRRIKGDALSLVDNGERTAVLDPLKLCQFLLERCRAAGVRIHSPAVVLNVGADCHDELSYVRIGYTDCSSETHIPATRILVCAGAWTPSVLESMFPGSSINIPVVPLAGHSLVVRNPTDIGDTYHSIYTSMDDFSPEIYARPNGHIWLGGVNASLRLPRLATGAKPMDAPLEKLKNLARQIIRVGDDELEVIRTGLCFRPVSERGTPYITRIEDVDLRQGYRTRKGSDGGVYVATGHGPWGISLSLGTAKVMAEMMQGRELSADIRYISKRRMPSPFVGTKSTGTASSQLISNKIWHVLLETKIGGVQLNPSDSFGCQCLVKVSIPRRYVRPLLLVKSNRQLEAGISQRSCRLCKPDEVSPGKMHVYLQLHLIREGNQFLHLEVEMEFRVGGGTVSVVNHLPGVE
;
A
#
# COMPACT_ATOMS: atom_id res chain seq x y z
N MET A 1 -27.93 17.61 -14.60
CA MET A 1 -26.70 17.65 -13.77
C MET A 1 -26.14 16.25 -13.69
N ALA A 2 -24.81 16.12 -13.76
CA ALA A 2 -24.15 14.83 -13.60
C ALA A 2 -24.40 14.26 -12.19
N SER A 3 -24.78 12.98 -12.11
CA SER A 3 -24.91 12.26 -10.84
C SER A 3 -23.67 11.41 -10.61
N THR A 4 -23.14 11.45 -9.38
CA THR A 4 -21.85 10.84 -9.03
C THR A 4 -22.04 9.74 -7.99
N VAL A 5 -21.56 8.54 -8.30
CA VAL A 5 -21.48 7.42 -7.35
C VAL A 5 -20.03 7.23 -6.92
N ILE A 6 -19.77 7.27 -5.62
CA ILE A 6 -18.45 7.04 -5.02
C ILE A 6 -18.50 5.69 -4.30
N VAL A 7 -17.66 4.75 -4.71
CA VAL A 7 -17.58 3.39 -4.17
C VAL A 7 -16.38 3.28 -3.22
N GLY A 8 -16.67 3.19 -1.93
CA GLY A 8 -15.71 3.20 -0.84
C GLY A 8 -15.86 4.45 0.04
N GLY A 9 -16.38 4.27 1.26
CA GLY A 9 -16.66 5.30 2.25
C GLY A 9 -15.49 5.61 3.19
N GLY A 10 -14.26 5.30 2.79
CA GLY A 10 -13.05 5.71 3.51
C GLY A 10 -12.73 7.20 3.34
N ILE A 11 -11.60 7.63 3.90
CA ILE A 11 -11.17 9.05 3.89
C ILE A 11 -11.12 9.65 2.47
N ILE A 12 -10.63 8.90 1.48
CA ILE A 12 -10.56 9.36 0.08
C ILE A 12 -11.97 9.61 -0.47
N GLY A 13 -12.89 8.68 -0.26
CA GLY A 13 -14.25 8.77 -0.76
C GLY A 13 -15.05 9.90 -0.10
N ILE A 14 -15.01 9.99 1.24
CA ILE A 14 -15.77 11.02 1.95
C ILE A 14 -15.20 12.42 1.75
N ALA A 15 -13.88 12.57 1.67
CA ALA A 15 -13.26 13.85 1.33
C ALA A 15 -13.58 14.25 -0.11
N THR A 16 -13.65 13.30 -1.05
CA THR A 16 -14.02 13.60 -2.44
C THR A 16 -15.49 14.04 -2.52
N ALA A 17 -16.38 13.37 -1.79
CA ALA A 17 -17.78 13.77 -1.68
C ALA A 17 -17.92 15.19 -1.12
N TYR A 18 -17.14 15.52 -0.10
CA TYR A 18 -17.07 16.86 0.49
C TYR A 18 -16.70 17.91 -0.57
N HIS A 19 -15.57 17.76 -1.26
CA HIS A 19 -15.12 18.73 -2.27
C HIS A 19 -16.02 18.82 -3.50
N LEU A 20 -16.65 17.70 -3.90
CA LEU A 20 -17.68 17.73 -4.94
C LEU A 20 -18.87 18.58 -4.48
N SER A 21 -19.36 18.37 -3.25
CA SER A 21 -20.53 19.08 -2.70
C SER A 21 -20.36 20.59 -2.58
N GLU A 22 -19.12 21.10 -2.59
CA GLU A 22 -18.84 22.54 -2.63
C GLU A 22 -19.21 23.18 -3.99
N HIS A 23 -19.33 22.37 -5.05
CA HIS A 23 -19.52 22.84 -6.43
C HIS A 23 -20.66 22.14 -7.19
N GLN A 24 -21.37 21.20 -6.57
CA GLN A 24 -22.60 20.62 -7.11
C GLN A 24 -23.54 20.22 -5.96
N PRO A 25 -24.87 20.12 -6.19
CA PRO A 25 -25.80 19.76 -5.12
C PRO A 25 -25.44 18.41 -4.51
N GLY A 26 -25.31 18.32 -3.18
CA GLY A 26 -24.95 17.07 -2.51
C GLY A 26 -25.94 15.95 -2.77
N SER A 27 -27.22 16.26 -3.04
CA SER A 27 -28.25 15.31 -3.43
C SER A 27 -27.97 14.56 -4.75
N SER A 28 -27.00 15.03 -5.55
CA SER A 28 -26.50 14.37 -6.77
C SER A 28 -25.31 13.43 -6.51
N ILE A 29 -24.85 13.34 -5.26
CA ILE A 29 -23.68 12.55 -4.84
C ILE A 29 -24.17 11.41 -3.97
N HIS A 30 -23.78 10.20 -4.36
CA HIS A 30 -24.10 8.97 -3.67
C HIS A 30 -22.79 8.28 -3.25
N LEU A 31 -22.64 8.00 -1.96
CA LEU A 31 -21.52 7.23 -1.41
C LEU A 31 -22.01 5.83 -1.07
N VAL A 32 -21.30 4.81 -1.52
CA VAL A 32 -21.65 3.40 -1.34
C VAL A 32 -20.50 2.69 -0.62
N ASP A 33 -20.78 2.09 0.53
CA ASP A 33 -19.81 1.29 1.27
C ASP A 33 -20.43 -0.04 1.73
N SER A 34 -19.68 -1.13 1.54
CA SER A 34 -20.14 -2.49 1.84
C SER A 34 -20.17 -2.81 3.32
N SER A 35 -19.47 -2.03 4.15
CA SER A 35 -19.45 -2.22 5.60
C SER A 35 -20.61 -1.48 6.26
N ALA A 36 -21.17 -2.09 7.31
CA ALA A 36 -22.17 -1.44 8.17
C ALA A 36 -21.53 -0.40 9.11
N THR A 37 -20.22 -0.52 9.35
CA THR A 37 -19.45 0.41 10.17
C THR A 37 -18.38 1.07 9.31
N LEU A 38 -18.59 2.34 9.00
CA LEU A 38 -17.61 3.13 8.26
C LEU A 38 -16.30 3.27 9.04
N PHE A 39 -15.22 3.47 8.29
CA PHE A 39 -13.87 3.74 8.81
C PHE A 39 -13.24 2.59 9.62
N ALA A 40 -13.80 1.38 9.58
CA ALA A 40 -13.30 0.18 10.27
C ALA A 40 -12.02 -0.44 9.67
N SER A 41 -11.16 0.37 9.05
CA SER A 41 -9.84 -0.05 8.53
C SER A 41 -8.89 1.16 8.49
N ALA A 42 -8.10 1.33 7.41
CA ALA A 42 -7.01 2.30 7.36
C ALA A 42 -7.45 3.74 7.70
N SER A 43 -8.63 4.17 7.26
CA SER A 43 -9.12 5.53 7.53
C SER A 43 -9.39 5.82 9.01
N GLY A 44 -9.79 4.83 9.81
CA GLY A 44 -10.07 5.02 11.25
C GLY A 44 -8.92 4.59 12.17
N TYR A 45 -8.06 3.68 11.72
CA TYR A 45 -6.98 3.10 12.52
C TYR A 45 -5.57 3.65 12.21
N ALA A 46 -5.40 4.42 11.13
CA ALA A 46 -4.12 5.08 10.83
C ALA A 46 -3.66 6.03 11.95
N GLY A 47 -2.35 6.33 11.94
CA GLY A 47 -1.73 7.18 12.94
C GLY A 47 -2.08 8.65 12.85
N GLY A 48 -2.32 9.15 11.63
CA GLY A 48 -2.75 10.54 11.39
C GLY A 48 -1.61 11.54 11.25
N PHE A 49 -0.39 11.07 10.97
CA PHE A 49 0.72 11.93 10.59
C PHE A 49 0.51 12.55 9.20
N LEU A 50 0.90 13.82 9.09
CA LEU A 50 0.88 14.62 7.89
C LEU A 50 2.27 15.17 7.64
N ALA A 51 2.74 15.06 6.40
CA ALA A 51 3.95 15.72 5.94
C ALA A 51 3.63 16.55 4.70
N ARG A 52 4.31 17.69 4.56
CA ARG A 52 4.16 18.58 3.40
C ARG A 52 5.04 18.16 2.22
N ASP A 53 6.29 17.76 2.48
CA ASP A 53 7.34 17.62 1.46
C ASP A 53 8.18 16.33 1.57
N TRP A 54 7.74 15.33 2.34
CA TRP A 54 8.45 14.04 2.52
C TRP A 54 8.19 13.03 1.39
N PHE A 55 7.70 13.51 0.25
CA PHE A 55 7.29 12.66 -0.87
C PHE A 55 8.32 12.71 -1.99
N HIS A 56 8.36 11.65 -2.81
CA HIS A 56 9.07 11.68 -4.08
C HIS A 56 8.56 12.84 -4.96
N GLN A 57 9.40 13.32 -5.89
CA GLN A 57 9.10 14.48 -6.74
C GLN A 57 7.74 14.36 -7.47
N ASP A 58 7.37 13.15 -7.88
CA ASP A 58 6.08 12.85 -8.55
C ASP A 58 4.84 13.15 -7.68
N LEU A 59 5.02 13.25 -6.37
CA LEU A 59 3.97 13.51 -5.39
C LEU A 59 4.14 14.86 -4.67
N ALA A 60 5.22 15.60 -4.93
CA ALA A 60 5.52 16.82 -4.19
C ALA A 60 4.40 17.87 -4.30
N SER A 61 3.86 18.09 -5.51
CA SER A 61 2.74 19.02 -5.74
C SER A 61 1.48 18.60 -4.99
N LEU A 62 1.13 17.31 -5.05
CA LEU A 62 -0.03 16.76 -4.35
C LEU A 62 0.15 16.79 -2.82
N GLY A 63 1.35 16.48 -2.33
CA GLY A 63 1.71 16.49 -0.92
C GLY A 63 1.56 17.88 -0.31
N ALA A 64 2.14 18.89 -0.97
CA ALA A 64 2.02 20.28 -0.55
C ALA A 64 0.56 20.74 -0.54
N LEU A 65 -0.18 20.50 -1.63
CA LEU A 65 -1.60 20.83 -1.71
C LEU A 65 -2.41 20.18 -0.58
N SER A 66 -2.19 18.89 -0.33
CA SER A 66 -2.96 18.14 0.67
C SER A 66 -2.68 18.63 2.08
N PHE A 67 -1.43 18.91 2.41
CA PHE A 67 -1.05 19.46 3.71
C PHE A 67 -1.66 20.85 3.94
N ASP A 68 -1.58 21.72 2.93
CA ASP A 68 -2.14 23.07 3.00
C ASP A 68 -3.68 23.01 3.12
N GLU A 69 -4.35 22.06 2.46
CA GLU A 69 -5.80 21.85 2.58
C GLU A 69 -6.19 21.31 3.98
N HIS A 70 -5.39 20.44 4.60
CA HIS A 70 -5.60 20.00 5.99
C HIS A 70 -5.52 21.18 6.95
N GLU A 71 -4.51 22.04 6.79
CA GLU A 71 -4.35 23.23 7.64
C GLU A 71 -5.49 24.23 7.44
N LYS A 72 -5.88 24.49 6.19
CA LYS A 72 -7.01 25.36 5.84
C LYS A 72 -8.31 24.85 6.46
N LEU A 73 -8.63 23.57 6.33
CA LEU A 73 -9.86 23.00 6.87
C LEU A 73 -9.85 23.06 8.41
N ALA A 74 -8.70 22.81 9.03
CA ALA A 74 -8.56 22.90 10.48
C ALA A 74 -8.76 24.34 10.99
N LYS A 75 -8.20 25.34 10.32
CA LYS A 75 -8.43 26.75 10.64
C LYS A 75 -9.91 27.13 10.47
N GLN A 76 -10.54 26.70 9.39
CA GLN A 76 -11.92 27.06 9.06
C GLN A 76 -12.95 26.48 10.03
N PHE A 77 -12.76 25.24 10.49
CA PHE A 77 -13.79 24.51 11.23
C PHE A 77 -13.42 24.17 12.67
N ASN A 78 -12.38 24.81 13.22
CA ASN A 78 -11.83 24.51 14.54
C ASN A 78 -11.38 23.04 14.67
N GLY A 79 -10.56 22.60 13.71
CA GLY A 79 -10.08 21.22 13.59
C GLY A 79 -9.20 20.76 14.75
N ARG A 80 -8.61 21.70 15.49
CA ARG A 80 -7.92 21.44 16.74
C ARG A 80 -8.82 20.72 17.74
N GLU A 81 -10.02 21.25 17.97
CA GLU A 81 -10.99 20.65 18.90
C GLU A 81 -11.69 19.44 18.29
N LYS A 82 -12.08 19.54 17.02
CA LYS A 82 -12.95 18.53 16.39
C LYS A 82 -12.23 17.23 16.01
N TRP A 83 -11.03 17.32 15.44
CA TRP A 83 -10.26 16.14 15.01
C TRP A 83 -8.79 16.19 15.41
N LEU A 84 -8.46 16.99 16.42
CA LEU A 84 -7.16 17.01 17.07
C LEU A 84 -6.02 17.39 16.12
N TYR A 85 -6.30 18.24 15.11
CA TYR A 85 -5.26 18.77 14.24
C TYR A 85 -4.26 19.62 15.04
N ALA A 86 -2.98 19.35 14.86
CA ALA A 86 -1.90 20.12 15.44
C ALA A 86 -0.64 20.04 14.57
N LYS A 87 0.14 21.13 14.51
CA LYS A 87 1.53 21.04 14.06
C LYS A 87 2.30 20.12 15.01
N SER A 88 3.23 19.36 14.45
CA SER A 88 3.99 18.35 15.20
C SER A 88 5.46 18.53 14.93
N VAL A 89 6.24 18.70 15.99
CA VAL A 89 7.70 18.49 15.93
C VAL A 89 7.93 17.02 15.61
N THR A 90 8.84 16.73 14.69
CA THR A 90 9.16 15.37 14.29
C THR A 90 10.59 15.04 14.62
N VAL A 91 10.80 13.92 15.29
CA VAL A 91 12.11 13.48 15.79
C VAL A 91 12.35 12.03 15.44
N ASN A 92 13.60 11.68 15.18
CA ASN A 92 14.06 10.30 15.18
C ASN A 92 14.58 9.98 16.58
N TYR A 93 14.11 8.87 17.15
CA TYR A 93 14.53 8.38 18.45
C TYR A 93 15.29 7.08 18.27
N GLU A 94 16.46 7.00 18.89
CA GLU A 94 17.31 5.82 18.87
C GLU A 94 17.35 5.24 20.29
N LEU A 95 16.80 4.04 20.43
CA LEU A 95 16.87 3.29 21.68
C LEU A 95 18.31 2.85 21.95
N PRO A 96 18.75 2.79 23.23
CA PRO A 96 20.09 2.31 23.55
C PRO A 96 20.27 0.89 23.02
N ARG A 97 21.29 0.68 22.21
CA ARG A 97 21.64 -0.66 21.73
C ARG A 97 22.00 -1.52 22.93
N ARG A 98 21.33 -2.67 23.10
CA ARG A 98 21.83 -3.73 23.97
C ARG A 98 23.18 -4.16 23.40
N LYS A 99 24.29 -3.87 24.09
CA LYS A 99 25.55 -4.56 23.78
C LYS A 99 25.26 -6.07 23.83
N PRO A 100 25.59 -6.85 22.79
CA PRO A 100 25.51 -8.30 22.90
C PRO A 100 26.30 -8.72 24.15
N ARG A 101 25.74 -9.63 24.96
CA ARG A 101 26.47 -10.26 26.07
C ARG A 101 27.69 -10.95 25.46
N THR A 102 28.85 -10.31 25.51
CA THR A 102 30.09 -10.92 25.08
C THR A 102 30.37 -12.10 26.01
N SER A 103 30.51 -13.27 25.41
CA SER A 103 31.40 -14.30 25.92
C SER A 103 32.72 -13.67 26.35
N THR A 104 33.21 -14.16 27.47
CA THR A 104 34.50 -13.94 28.12
C THR A 104 35.63 -13.48 27.20
N GLY A 105 36.37 -12.49 27.72
CA GLY A 105 37.42 -11.77 27.01
C GLY A 105 38.55 -12.64 26.50
N GLN A 106 38.86 -12.45 25.22
CA GLN A 106 40.18 -12.37 24.61
C GLN A 106 39.93 -12.36 23.10
N ASP A 107 39.60 -11.19 22.56
CA ASP A 107 39.92 -10.89 21.16
C ASP A 107 39.84 -9.38 20.95
N TRP A 108 40.98 -8.73 21.16
CA TRP A 108 41.17 -7.28 20.98
C TRP A 108 42.12 -6.98 19.81
N LEU A 109 42.33 -7.92 18.88
CA LEU A 109 43.32 -7.72 17.81
C LEU A 109 42.90 -8.10 16.38
N HIS A 110 41.70 -8.61 16.13
CA HIS A 110 41.26 -8.90 14.76
C HIS A 110 39.76 -8.62 14.57
N GLU A 111 39.42 -7.35 14.30
CA GLU A 111 38.39 -6.93 13.33
C GLU A 111 38.26 -5.40 13.39
N GLY A 112 38.35 -4.75 12.23
CA GLY A 112 38.58 -3.31 12.07
C GLY A 112 37.61 -2.40 12.82
N GLY A 113 38.06 -1.91 13.97
CA GLY A 113 37.36 -0.90 14.75
C GLY A 113 37.10 0.38 13.94
N SER A 114 35.83 0.70 13.76
CA SER A 114 35.42 2.04 13.35
C SER A 114 35.69 3.00 14.50
N ARG A 115 36.36 4.12 14.20
CA ARG A 115 36.74 5.23 15.11
C ARG A 115 35.50 5.93 15.71
N ALA A 116 34.76 5.26 16.57
CA ALA A 116 33.70 5.84 17.39
C ALA A 116 34.06 5.89 18.89
N ASP A 117 35.12 5.20 19.31
CA ASP A 117 35.56 5.14 20.72
C ASP A 117 36.59 6.23 21.12
N VAL A 118 36.71 7.31 20.33
CA VAL A 118 37.45 8.51 20.74
C VAL A 118 36.61 9.75 20.45
N VAL A 119 35.51 9.87 21.17
CA VAL A 119 34.92 11.18 21.49
C VAL A 119 34.58 11.14 22.98
N GLU A 120 35.53 11.61 23.78
CA GLU A 120 35.28 12.10 25.11
C GLU A 120 34.12 13.11 25.08
N ASP A 121 33.19 12.90 26.00
CA ASP A 121 32.32 13.91 26.60
C ASP A 121 31.86 15.06 25.68
N ARG A 122 31.10 14.71 24.62
CA ARG A 122 30.23 15.69 23.97
C ARG A 122 28.92 15.73 24.73
N GLY A 123 28.85 16.73 25.61
CA GLY A 123 27.71 17.07 26.44
C GLY A 123 26.37 17.07 25.70
N GLY A 124 25.31 16.92 26.50
CA GLY A 124 23.93 16.77 26.07
C GLY A 124 23.54 17.62 24.87
N ILE A 125 23.08 16.94 23.82
CA ILE A 125 22.30 17.57 22.77
C ILE A 125 20.99 18.03 23.43
N GLU A 126 20.70 19.32 23.33
CA GLU A 126 19.66 20.01 24.09
C GLU A 126 18.32 19.25 24.12
N ASP A 127 17.89 18.90 25.33
CA ASP A 127 16.62 18.25 25.69
C ASP A 127 15.36 19.07 25.32
N ARG A 128 15.53 20.24 24.69
CA ARG A 128 14.46 21.23 24.41
C ARG A 128 13.35 20.68 23.51
N ASN A 129 13.67 19.75 22.61
CA ASN A 129 12.70 19.11 21.70
C ASN A 129 12.33 17.69 22.15
N SER A 130 12.71 17.29 23.37
CA SER A 130 12.31 15.99 23.90
C SER A 130 10.85 16.08 24.39
N PRO A 131 9.96 15.21 23.91
CA PRO A 131 8.60 15.17 24.44
C PRO A 131 8.62 14.88 25.95
N PRO A 132 7.84 15.59 26.77
CA PRO A 132 7.86 15.42 28.23
C PRO A 132 7.44 14.01 28.67
N TRP A 133 6.59 13.37 27.86
CA TRP A 133 6.10 12.01 28.05
C TRP A 133 7.09 10.94 27.58
N LEU A 134 8.16 11.29 26.86
CA LEU A 134 9.14 10.32 26.35
C LEU A 134 10.12 9.95 27.46
N ARG A 135 10.20 8.65 27.77
CA ARG A 135 11.15 8.10 28.75
C ARG A 135 12.55 8.15 28.16
N ARG A 136 13.40 9.01 28.73
CA ARG A 136 14.80 9.13 28.37
C ARG A 136 15.67 8.28 29.29
N ILE A 137 16.60 7.52 28.73
CA ILE A 137 17.54 6.65 29.46
C ILE A 137 18.96 6.82 28.91
N LYS A 138 19.97 6.52 29.74
CA LYS A 138 21.38 6.66 29.35
C LYS A 138 21.69 5.83 28.10
N GLY A 139 22.26 6.48 27.09
CA GLY A 139 22.63 5.86 25.82
C GLY A 139 21.54 5.91 24.75
N ASP A 140 20.41 6.55 25.01
CA ASP A 140 19.46 6.91 23.96
C ASP A 140 19.93 8.16 23.20
N ALA A 141 19.37 8.38 22.01
CA ALA A 141 19.58 9.59 21.25
C ALA A 141 18.28 10.09 20.63
N LEU A 142 18.17 11.41 20.49
CA LEU A 142 17.06 12.08 19.83
C LEU A 142 17.61 13.06 18.80
N SER A 143 17.13 12.99 17.57
CA SER A 143 17.51 13.93 16.51
C SER A 143 16.28 14.58 15.89
N LEU A 144 16.35 15.90 15.69
CA LEU A 144 15.28 16.68 15.08
C LEU A 144 15.22 16.39 13.59
N VAL A 145 14.02 16.07 13.08
CA VAL A 145 13.74 15.89 11.65
C VAL A 145 12.98 17.09 11.10
N ASP A 146 11.96 17.57 11.83
CA ASP A 146 11.21 18.79 11.48
C ASP A 146 10.77 19.50 12.76
N ASN A 147 10.80 20.84 12.75
CA ASN A 147 10.47 21.69 13.89
C ASN A 147 8.96 21.97 14.03
N GLY A 148 8.11 21.33 13.22
CA GLY A 148 6.66 21.53 13.23
C GLY A 148 6.15 22.51 12.19
N GLU A 149 6.99 23.00 11.29
CA GLU A 149 6.55 23.83 10.17
C GLU A 149 5.83 22.99 9.10
N ARG A 150 6.40 21.82 8.77
CA ARG A 150 6.00 21.00 7.62
C ARG A 150 5.41 19.65 8.00
N THR A 151 5.31 19.37 9.29
CA THR A 151 4.69 18.16 9.82
C THR A 151 3.57 18.48 10.79
N ALA A 152 2.55 17.62 10.79
CA ALA A 152 1.37 17.76 11.63
C ALA A 152 0.80 16.38 11.99
N VAL A 153 -0.07 16.36 12.99
CA VAL A 153 -0.81 15.17 13.43
C VAL A 153 -2.29 15.48 13.58
N LEU A 154 -3.12 14.45 13.46
CA LEU A 154 -4.54 14.50 13.75
C LEU A 154 -5.09 13.13 14.17
N ASP A 155 -6.37 13.07 14.53
CA ASP A 155 -7.11 11.82 14.66
C ASP A 155 -7.89 11.52 13.36
N PRO A 156 -7.47 10.49 12.58
CA PRO A 156 -8.10 10.19 11.30
C PRO A 156 -9.57 9.80 11.40
N LEU A 157 -9.96 9.11 12.47
CA LEU A 157 -11.35 8.70 12.66
C LEU A 157 -12.24 9.93 12.87
N LYS A 158 -11.79 10.87 13.71
CA LYS A 158 -12.53 12.12 13.96
C LYS A 158 -12.62 12.99 12.71
N LEU A 159 -11.55 13.07 11.91
CA LEU A 159 -11.59 13.78 10.62
C LEU A 159 -12.61 13.15 9.67
N CYS A 160 -12.60 11.82 9.56
CA CYS A 160 -13.57 11.08 8.75
C CYS A 160 -15.02 11.32 9.20
N GLN A 161 -15.28 11.29 10.51
CA GLN A 161 -16.60 11.57 11.09
C GLN A 161 -17.05 13.01 10.80
N PHE A 162 -16.16 13.98 10.99
CA PHE A 162 -16.43 15.38 10.66
C PHE A 162 -16.81 15.55 9.17
N LEU A 163 -16.01 15.00 8.26
CA LEU A 163 -16.30 15.08 6.82
C LEU A 163 -17.62 14.37 6.47
N LEU A 164 -17.93 13.24 7.12
CA LEU A 164 -19.20 12.53 6.93
C LEU A 164 -20.40 13.40 7.34
N GLU A 165 -20.31 14.09 8.48
CA GLU A 165 -21.35 15.03 8.92
C GLU A 165 -21.52 16.18 7.93
N ARG A 166 -20.42 16.74 7.40
CA ARG A 166 -20.47 17.79 6.37
C ARG A 166 -21.13 17.31 5.09
N CYS A 167 -20.80 16.11 4.62
CA CYS A 167 -21.43 15.49 3.46
C CYS A 167 -22.94 15.29 3.67
N ARG A 168 -23.36 14.77 4.83
CA ARG A 168 -24.79 14.62 5.16
C ARG A 168 -25.51 15.96 5.18
N ALA A 169 -24.91 16.98 5.79
CA ALA A 169 -25.47 18.33 5.83
C ALA A 169 -25.61 18.96 4.43
N ALA A 170 -24.72 18.62 3.50
CA ALA A 170 -24.80 19.04 2.10
C ALA A 170 -25.83 18.24 1.27
N GLY A 171 -26.45 17.20 1.85
CA GLY A 171 -27.44 16.34 1.18
C GLY A 171 -26.85 15.12 0.45
N VAL A 172 -25.56 14.79 0.67
CA VAL A 172 -24.94 13.59 0.12
C VAL A 172 -25.64 12.34 0.66
N ARG A 173 -26.00 11.42 -0.25
CA ARG A 173 -26.71 10.19 0.09
C ARG A 173 -25.71 9.10 0.42
N ILE A 174 -25.78 8.55 1.64
CA ILE A 174 -24.87 7.51 2.13
C ILE A 174 -25.61 6.17 2.15
N HIS A 175 -25.09 5.21 1.40
CA HIS A 175 -25.61 3.84 1.28
C HIS A 175 -24.63 2.87 1.97
N SER A 176 -24.98 2.44 3.18
CA SER A 176 -24.14 1.55 3.98
C SER A 176 -25.05 0.79 4.99
N PRO A 177 -24.95 -0.55 5.07
CA PRO A 177 -24.11 -1.43 4.24
C PRO A 177 -24.73 -1.71 2.86
N ALA A 178 -24.03 -1.36 1.78
CA ALA A 178 -24.46 -1.59 0.41
C ALA A 178 -23.30 -1.91 -0.54
N VAL A 179 -23.56 -2.77 -1.53
CA VAL A 179 -22.60 -3.15 -2.56
C VAL A 179 -23.09 -2.75 -3.95
N VAL A 180 -22.16 -2.44 -4.86
CA VAL A 180 -22.51 -2.31 -6.27
C VAL A 180 -22.68 -3.70 -6.88
N LEU A 181 -23.83 -3.95 -7.50
CA LEU A 181 -24.16 -5.21 -8.12
C LEU A 181 -23.88 -5.19 -9.63
N ASN A 182 -24.16 -4.07 -10.30
CA ASN A 182 -23.92 -3.89 -11.73
C ASN A 182 -23.91 -2.40 -12.08
N VAL A 183 -23.22 -2.06 -13.17
CA VAL A 183 -23.22 -0.74 -13.81
C VAL A 183 -23.79 -0.87 -15.22
N GLY A 184 -24.80 -0.05 -15.55
CA GLY A 184 -25.53 -0.16 -16.82
C GLY A 184 -25.61 1.15 -17.61
N ALA A 185 -26.04 0.99 -18.87
CA ALA A 185 -26.14 2.05 -19.86
C ALA A 185 -27.60 2.40 -20.20
N ASP A 186 -27.79 3.57 -20.81
CA ASP A 186 -29.06 3.95 -21.44
C ASP A 186 -29.17 3.43 -22.88
N CYS A 187 -30.25 3.81 -23.57
CA CYS A 187 -30.52 3.41 -24.96
C CYS A 187 -29.52 3.97 -26.01
N HIS A 188 -28.58 4.82 -25.61
CA HIS A 188 -27.52 5.35 -26.48
C HIS A 188 -26.17 4.68 -26.20
N ASP A 189 -26.16 3.55 -25.49
CA ASP A 189 -24.96 2.86 -25.04
C ASP A 189 -24.03 3.77 -24.22
N GLU A 190 -24.59 4.64 -23.39
CA GLU A 190 -23.85 5.49 -22.44
C GLU A 190 -24.10 5.10 -21.00
N LEU A 191 -23.03 5.07 -20.18
CA LEU A 191 -23.13 4.90 -18.73
C LEU A 191 -24.23 5.82 -18.13
N SER A 192 -25.21 5.21 -17.46
CA SER A 192 -26.40 5.92 -17.00
C SER A 192 -26.84 5.58 -15.58
N TYR A 193 -26.53 4.38 -15.07
CA TYR A 193 -26.90 4.01 -13.70
C TYR A 193 -25.94 3.03 -13.03
N VAL A 194 -25.98 3.01 -11.70
CA VAL A 194 -25.38 1.98 -10.84
C VAL A 194 -26.50 1.30 -10.06
N ARG A 195 -26.58 -0.03 -10.13
CA ARG A 195 -27.48 -0.83 -9.30
C ARG A 195 -26.75 -1.25 -8.03
N ILE A 196 -27.29 -0.88 -6.88
CA ILE A 196 -26.76 -1.27 -5.56
C ILE A 196 -27.72 -2.23 -4.85
N GLY A 197 -27.16 -3.09 -4.01
CA GLY A 197 -27.91 -3.95 -3.09
C GLY A 197 -27.53 -3.68 -1.65
N TYR A 198 -28.52 -3.47 -0.79
CA TYR A 198 -28.35 -3.34 0.65
C TYR A 198 -28.21 -4.72 1.29
N THR A 199 -27.14 -4.92 2.06
CA THR A 199 -26.81 -6.26 2.56
C THR A 199 -27.52 -6.63 3.86
N ASP A 200 -28.23 -5.68 4.47
CA ASP A 200 -28.99 -5.83 5.72
C ASP A 200 -30.48 -6.14 5.51
N CYS A 201 -31.05 -5.72 4.39
CA CYS A 201 -32.48 -5.84 4.08
C CYS A 201 -32.78 -6.46 2.71
N SER A 202 -31.74 -6.89 1.97
CA SER A 202 -31.86 -7.49 0.63
C SER A 202 -32.61 -6.63 -0.40
N SER A 203 -32.74 -5.33 -0.15
CA SER A 203 -33.34 -4.40 -1.11
C SER A 203 -32.33 -3.97 -2.15
N GLU A 204 -32.79 -3.71 -3.37
CA GLU A 204 -31.97 -3.19 -4.46
C GLU A 204 -32.51 -1.85 -4.94
N THR A 205 -31.62 -0.99 -5.42
CA THR A 205 -32.04 0.28 -6.02
C THR A 205 -31.13 0.69 -7.17
N HIS A 206 -31.71 1.38 -8.15
CA HIS A 206 -30.98 1.97 -9.26
C HIS A 206 -30.70 3.44 -8.94
N ILE A 207 -29.43 3.80 -8.94
CA ILE A 207 -28.97 5.17 -8.77
C ILE A 207 -28.58 5.71 -10.14
N PRO A 208 -29.22 6.77 -10.65
CA PRO A 208 -28.73 7.48 -11.82
C PRO A 208 -27.29 7.90 -11.61
N ALA A 209 -26.40 7.59 -12.54
CA ALA A 209 -24.97 7.79 -12.38
C ALA A 209 -24.31 7.98 -13.74
N THR A 210 -23.73 9.16 -13.93
CA THR A 210 -22.92 9.45 -15.13
C THR A 210 -21.44 9.48 -14.78
N ARG A 211 -21.10 9.70 -13.51
CA ARG A 211 -19.75 9.64 -12.95
C ARG A 211 -19.67 8.54 -11.87
N ILE A 212 -18.59 7.75 -11.90
CA ILE A 212 -18.28 6.73 -10.89
C ILE A 212 -16.85 6.95 -10.41
N LEU A 213 -16.63 7.02 -9.10
CA LEU A 213 -15.32 6.98 -8.48
C LEU A 213 -15.16 5.70 -7.67
N VAL A 214 -14.15 4.88 -7.97
CA VAL A 214 -13.79 3.72 -7.15
C VAL A 214 -12.59 4.05 -6.27
N CYS A 215 -12.79 4.05 -4.95
CA CYS A 215 -11.78 4.39 -3.95
C CYS A 215 -11.87 3.51 -2.70
N ALA A 216 -12.13 2.21 -2.89
CA ALA A 216 -12.33 1.22 -1.84
C ALA A 216 -11.03 0.74 -1.16
N GLY A 217 -9.98 1.57 -1.11
CA GLY A 217 -8.69 1.23 -0.51
C GLY A 217 -8.13 -0.09 -1.04
N ALA A 218 -7.74 -1.00 -0.13
CA ALA A 218 -7.17 -2.31 -0.48
C ALA A 218 -8.14 -3.23 -1.24
N TRP A 219 -9.46 -2.97 -1.18
CA TRP A 219 -10.49 -3.73 -1.90
C TRP A 219 -10.71 -3.26 -3.34
N THR A 220 -10.07 -2.16 -3.75
CA THR A 220 -10.27 -1.55 -5.08
C THR A 220 -10.14 -2.55 -6.24
N PRO A 221 -9.13 -3.45 -6.30
CA PRO A 221 -9.02 -4.41 -7.38
C PRO A 221 -10.23 -5.35 -7.48
N SER A 222 -10.67 -5.93 -6.36
CA SER A 222 -11.83 -6.83 -6.32
C SER A 222 -13.15 -6.10 -6.63
N VAL A 223 -13.27 -4.84 -6.20
CA VAL A 223 -14.44 -4.00 -6.51
C VAL A 223 -14.49 -3.70 -8.02
N LEU A 224 -13.37 -3.35 -8.64
CA LEU A 224 -13.31 -3.11 -10.09
C LEU A 224 -13.64 -4.38 -10.89
N GLU A 225 -13.10 -5.53 -10.50
CA GLU A 225 -13.38 -6.83 -11.13
C GLU A 225 -14.88 -7.18 -11.04
N SER A 226 -15.50 -6.95 -9.88
CA SER A 226 -16.92 -7.21 -9.68
C SER A 226 -17.83 -6.22 -10.43
N MET A 227 -17.45 -4.94 -10.49
CA MET A 227 -18.25 -3.90 -11.13
C MET A 227 -18.15 -3.94 -12.67
N PHE A 228 -16.98 -4.31 -13.19
CA PHE A 228 -16.69 -4.37 -14.62
C PHE A 228 -16.11 -5.76 -14.99
N PRO A 229 -16.94 -6.82 -14.96
CA PRO A 229 -16.49 -8.16 -15.33
C PRO A 229 -15.93 -8.19 -16.76
N GLY A 230 -14.81 -8.89 -16.96
CA GLY A 230 -14.15 -9.00 -18.26
C GLY A 230 -13.36 -7.76 -18.71
N SER A 231 -13.31 -6.71 -17.88
CA SER A 231 -12.49 -5.51 -18.12
C SER A 231 -10.98 -5.82 -18.18
N SER A 232 -10.21 -4.95 -18.84
CA SER A 232 -8.74 -4.99 -18.81
C SER A 232 -8.12 -4.04 -17.78
N ILE A 233 -8.91 -3.61 -16.80
CA ILE A 233 -8.47 -2.67 -15.77
C ILE A 233 -7.41 -3.36 -14.91
N ASN A 234 -6.16 -2.90 -15.03
CA ASN A 234 -5.04 -3.36 -14.21
C ASN A 234 -4.57 -2.26 -13.24
N ILE A 235 -5.05 -2.34 -12.00
CA ILE A 235 -4.66 -1.50 -10.87
C ILE A 235 -4.00 -2.41 -9.82
N PRO A 236 -2.69 -2.69 -9.95
CA PRO A 236 -1.98 -3.59 -9.04
C PRO A 236 -1.73 -2.89 -7.70
N VAL A 237 -2.64 -3.16 -6.77
CA VAL A 237 -2.59 -2.71 -5.38
C VAL A 237 -2.64 -3.95 -4.51
N VAL A 238 -1.69 -4.05 -3.59
CA VAL A 238 -1.60 -5.15 -2.64
C VAL A 238 -1.98 -4.67 -1.23
N PRO A 239 -2.67 -5.52 -0.44
CA PRO A 239 -3.00 -5.19 0.93
C PRO A 239 -1.79 -5.40 1.84
N LEU A 240 -1.37 -4.36 2.57
CA LEU A 240 -0.38 -4.49 3.64
C LEU A 240 -1.03 -4.29 5.00
N ALA A 241 -1.15 -5.37 5.77
CA ALA A 241 -1.76 -5.32 7.10
C ALA A 241 -0.84 -4.65 8.12
N GLY A 242 -1.40 -3.85 9.01
CA GLY A 242 -0.66 -3.16 10.07
C GLY A 242 -1.47 -3.07 11.36
N HIS A 243 -0.81 -3.38 12.47
CA HIS A 243 -1.37 -3.27 13.81
C HIS A 243 -1.08 -1.89 14.40
N SER A 244 -1.99 -1.42 15.24
CA SER A 244 -1.86 -0.16 15.96
C SER A 244 -2.42 -0.27 17.37
N LEU A 245 -1.89 0.59 18.23
CA LEU A 245 -2.28 0.72 19.63
C LEU A 245 -2.47 2.20 19.94
N VAL A 246 -3.53 2.54 20.64
CA VAL A 246 -3.73 3.88 21.22
C VAL A 246 -3.79 3.73 22.72
N VAL A 247 -2.92 4.46 23.41
CA VAL A 247 -2.87 4.51 24.87
C VAL A 247 -3.14 5.92 25.36
N ARG A 248 -3.65 6.04 26.59
CA ARG A 248 -3.69 7.32 27.29
C ARG A 248 -2.29 7.62 27.82
N ASN A 249 -1.78 8.82 27.57
CA ASN A 249 -0.59 9.30 28.27
C ASN A 249 -0.96 9.54 29.75
N PRO A 250 -0.29 8.89 30.72
CA PRO A 250 -0.55 9.12 32.14
C PRO A 250 -0.03 10.48 32.63
N THR A 251 0.84 11.13 31.83
CA THR A 251 1.43 12.43 32.14
C THR A 251 0.88 13.53 31.25
N ASP A 252 1.31 14.77 31.47
CA ASP A 252 1.02 15.86 30.54
C ASP A 252 1.75 15.62 29.20
N ILE A 253 1.04 15.81 28.10
CA ILE A 253 1.60 15.72 26.74
C ILE A 253 2.41 16.99 26.39
N GLY A 254 2.16 18.10 27.11
CA GLY A 254 2.72 19.42 26.89
C GLY A 254 2.04 20.21 25.77
N ASP A 255 2.52 21.43 25.56
CA ASP A 255 2.00 22.35 24.54
C ASP A 255 2.52 22.04 23.12
N THR A 256 3.61 21.29 23.03
CA THR A 256 4.24 20.87 21.77
C THR A 256 3.91 19.40 21.47
N TYR A 257 3.35 19.14 20.28
CA TYR A 257 3.01 17.80 19.82
C TYR A 257 4.16 17.17 19.07
N HIS A 258 4.34 15.87 19.25
CA HIS A 258 5.51 15.16 18.75
C HIS A 258 5.12 13.93 17.94
N SER A 259 5.87 13.75 16.84
CA SER A 259 5.87 12.57 16.02
C SER A 259 7.25 11.94 16.09
N ILE A 260 7.30 10.66 16.48
CA ILE A 260 8.55 9.96 16.72
C ILE A 260 8.64 8.79 15.77
N TYR A 261 9.77 8.71 15.09
CA TYR A 261 10.19 7.55 14.33
C TYR A 261 11.33 6.87 15.08
N THR A 262 11.31 5.54 15.15
CA THR A 262 12.44 4.78 15.70
C THR A 262 12.63 3.51 14.89
N SER A 263 13.84 2.97 14.95
CA SER A 263 14.17 1.68 14.36
C SER A 263 14.55 0.70 15.46
N MET A 264 14.00 -0.51 15.39
CA MET A 264 14.35 -1.62 16.25
C MET A 264 14.74 -2.81 15.37
N ASP A 265 15.38 -3.82 15.96
CA ASP A 265 15.98 -4.95 15.24
C ASP A 265 15.00 -5.65 14.28
N ASP A 266 13.71 -5.69 14.64
CA ASP A 266 12.70 -6.46 13.93
C ASP A 266 11.49 -5.64 13.44
N PHE A 267 11.45 -4.32 13.67
CA PHE A 267 10.50 -3.39 13.04
C PHE A 267 10.85 -1.91 13.28
N SER A 268 10.24 -1.03 12.49
CA SER A 268 10.37 0.43 12.63
C SER A 268 9.03 1.03 13.07
N PRO A 269 8.81 1.27 14.38
CA PRO A 269 7.57 1.86 14.84
C PRO A 269 7.50 3.37 14.63
N GLU A 270 6.27 3.81 14.58
CA GLU A 270 5.86 5.20 14.46
C GLU A 270 4.99 5.54 15.68
N ILE A 271 5.24 6.68 16.31
CA ILE A 271 4.55 7.10 17.53
C ILE A 271 4.09 8.55 17.39
N TYR A 272 2.79 8.79 17.59
CA TYR A 272 2.19 10.10 17.40
C TYR A 272 1.41 10.53 18.64
N ALA A 273 1.88 11.59 19.27
CA ALA A 273 1.21 12.23 20.40
C ALA A 273 0.13 13.21 19.91
N ARG A 274 -1.08 13.09 20.44
CA ARG A 274 -2.23 13.91 20.05
C ARG A 274 -2.59 14.93 21.13
N PRO A 275 -3.24 16.05 20.73
CA PRO A 275 -3.74 17.10 21.62
C PRO A 275 -4.55 16.66 22.84
N ASN A 276 -5.29 15.57 22.75
CA ASN A 276 -6.12 15.06 23.84
C ASN A 276 -5.35 14.14 24.81
N GLY A 277 -4.02 14.11 24.74
CA GLY A 277 -3.17 13.25 25.57
C GLY A 277 -3.15 11.78 25.14
N HIS A 278 -3.74 11.41 24.00
CA HIS A 278 -3.63 10.05 23.48
C HIS A 278 -2.35 9.90 22.66
N ILE A 279 -1.69 8.75 22.79
CA ILE A 279 -0.50 8.39 22.01
C ILE A 279 -0.86 7.19 21.13
N TRP A 280 -0.72 7.35 19.81
CA TRP A 280 -0.86 6.27 18.85
C TRP A 280 0.50 5.65 18.56
N LEU A 281 0.57 4.32 18.51
CA LEU A 281 1.75 3.53 18.13
C LEU A 281 1.40 2.58 16.99
N GLY A 282 2.31 2.42 16.04
CA GLY A 282 2.17 1.47 14.93
C GLY A 282 3.51 0.93 14.43
N GLY A 283 3.51 0.34 13.23
CA GLY A 283 4.71 -0.18 12.56
C GLY A 283 4.87 -1.70 12.60
N VAL A 284 4.03 -2.43 13.34
CA VAL A 284 4.02 -3.90 13.29
C VAL A 284 3.18 -4.39 12.12
N ASN A 285 3.85 -4.77 11.04
CA ASN A 285 3.24 -5.24 9.81
C ASN A 285 2.99 -6.76 9.85
N ALA A 286 1.98 -7.21 9.12
CA ALA A 286 1.68 -8.64 8.98
C ALA A 286 1.24 -8.98 7.55
N SER A 287 1.60 -10.17 7.09
CA SER A 287 1.17 -10.74 5.81
C SER A 287 -0.16 -11.49 6.00
N LEU A 288 -1.27 -10.76 5.98
CA LEU A 288 -2.61 -11.30 6.17
C LEU A 288 -3.42 -11.26 4.87
N ARG A 289 -4.29 -12.25 4.69
CA ARG A 289 -5.28 -12.23 3.61
C ARG A 289 -6.27 -11.09 3.85
N LEU A 290 -6.58 -10.34 2.80
CA LEU A 290 -7.61 -9.31 2.85
C LEU A 290 -8.99 -9.98 3.11
N PRO A 291 -9.70 -9.64 4.20
CA PRO A 291 -11.04 -10.15 4.45
C PRO A 291 -12.04 -9.59 3.44
N ARG A 292 -13.23 -10.20 3.32
CA ARG A 292 -14.28 -9.73 2.41
C ARG A 292 -14.75 -8.31 2.75
N LEU A 293 -14.85 -7.99 4.03
CA LEU A 293 -15.29 -6.70 4.56
C LEU A 293 -14.24 -6.12 5.51
N ALA A 294 -14.15 -4.79 5.59
CA ALA A 294 -13.26 -4.09 6.50
C ALA A 294 -13.43 -4.52 7.98
N THR A 295 -14.68 -4.69 8.42
CA THR A 295 -15.06 -5.13 9.78
C THR A 295 -14.68 -6.57 10.09
N GLY A 296 -14.26 -7.36 9.09
CA GLY A 296 -13.75 -8.72 9.31
C GLY A 296 -12.31 -8.75 9.84
N ALA A 297 -11.59 -7.63 9.85
CA ALA A 297 -10.23 -7.54 10.36
C ALA A 297 -10.22 -7.46 11.89
N LYS A 298 -9.51 -8.38 12.55
CA LYS A 298 -9.34 -8.37 14.01
C LYS A 298 -7.85 -8.32 14.38
N PRO A 299 -7.43 -7.44 15.30
CA PRO A 299 -6.06 -7.40 15.81
C PRO A 299 -5.61 -8.76 16.35
N MET A 300 -4.33 -9.07 16.18
CA MET A 300 -3.70 -10.27 16.72
C MET A 300 -2.91 -9.98 17.99
N ASP A 301 -2.90 -10.91 18.93
CA ASP A 301 -2.30 -10.70 20.25
C ASP A 301 -0.78 -10.48 20.20
N ALA A 302 -0.02 -11.31 19.47
CA ALA A 302 1.43 -11.18 19.42
C ALA A 302 1.94 -9.81 18.90
N PRO A 303 1.44 -9.28 17.77
CA PRO A 303 1.71 -7.91 17.35
C PRO A 303 1.31 -6.83 18.36
N LEU A 304 0.18 -7.01 19.06
CA LEU A 304 -0.28 -6.05 20.06
C LEU A 304 0.60 -6.07 21.32
N GLU A 305 1.01 -7.24 21.80
CA GLU A 305 1.95 -7.35 22.92
C GLU A 305 3.29 -6.68 22.60
N LYS A 306 3.75 -6.80 21.34
CA LYS A 306 4.93 -6.07 20.87
C LYS A 306 4.77 -4.56 20.99
N LEU A 307 3.62 -4.01 20.57
CA LEU A 307 3.31 -2.59 20.71
C LEU A 307 3.15 -2.15 22.17
N LYS A 308 2.55 -2.98 23.03
CA LYS A 308 2.43 -2.71 24.47
C LYS A 308 3.80 -2.68 25.14
N ASN A 309 4.69 -3.61 24.80
CA ASN A 309 6.06 -3.63 25.31
C ASN A 309 6.84 -2.39 24.89
N LEU A 310 6.72 -1.98 23.62
CA LEU A 310 7.27 -0.72 23.15
C LEU A 310 6.71 0.47 23.94
N ALA A 311 5.38 0.53 24.13
CA ALA A 311 4.74 1.61 24.87
C ALA A 311 5.29 1.71 26.31
N ARG A 312 5.44 0.59 27.02
CA ARG A 312 6.05 0.55 28.37
C ARG A 312 7.52 1.00 28.39
N GLN A 313 8.25 0.76 27.28
CA GLN A 313 9.65 1.13 27.17
C GLN A 313 9.86 2.63 26.93
N ILE A 314 9.01 3.26 26.11
CA ILE A 314 9.23 4.63 25.63
C ILE A 314 8.35 5.68 26.30
N ILE A 315 7.20 5.30 26.85
CA ILE A 315 6.32 6.26 27.54
C ILE A 315 6.74 6.32 29.00
N ARG A 316 6.84 7.53 29.56
CA ARG A 316 7.03 7.72 31.01
C ARG A 316 5.74 7.28 31.70
N VAL A 317 5.86 6.23 32.49
CA VAL A 317 4.78 5.72 33.33
C VAL A 317 5.31 5.76 34.76
N GLY A 318 4.43 6.12 35.71
CA GLY A 318 4.69 5.90 37.14
C GLY A 318 4.57 4.41 37.48
N ASP A 319 4.03 4.12 38.66
CA ASP A 319 3.77 2.73 39.11
C ASP A 319 2.50 2.11 38.47
N ASP A 320 1.70 2.89 37.74
CA ASP A 320 0.43 2.46 37.14
C ASP A 320 0.59 1.72 35.80
N GLU A 321 -0.42 0.93 35.40
CA GLU A 321 -0.46 0.36 34.05
C GLU A 321 -0.94 1.36 32.98
N LEU A 322 -0.39 1.28 31.77
CA LEU A 322 -0.83 2.09 30.63
C LEU A 322 -2.26 1.70 30.20
N GLU A 323 -3.19 2.64 30.32
CA GLU A 323 -4.57 2.49 29.83
C GLU A 323 -4.59 2.37 28.30
N VAL A 324 -5.05 1.23 27.80
CA VAL A 324 -5.28 1.00 26.37
C VAL A 324 -6.65 1.53 25.98
N ILE A 325 -6.66 2.57 25.14
CA ILE A 325 -7.89 3.19 24.61
C ILE A 325 -8.44 2.40 23.42
N ARG A 326 -7.56 1.94 22.53
CA ARG A 326 -7.96 1.28 21.29
C ARG A 326 -6.86 0.40 20.74
N THR A 327 -7.24 -0.75 20.21
CA THR A 327 -6.39 -1.57 19.34
C THR A 327 -6.95 -1.54 17.92
N GLY A 328 -6.08 -1.67 16.92
CA GLY A 328 -6.50 -1.58 15.53
C GLY A 328 -5.70 -2.52 14.63
N LEU A 329 -6.38 -3.08 13.63
CA LEU A 329 -5.79 -3.75 12.48
C LEU A 329 -6.38 -3.13 11.22
N CYS A 330 -5.52 -2.70 10.30
CA CYS A 330 -5.96 -2.16 9.02
C CYS A 330 -5.14 -2.70 7.86
N PHE A 331 -5.66 -2.50 6.65
CA PHE A 331 -4.99 -2.86 5.40
C PHE A 331 -4.72 -1.60 4.59
N ARG A 332 -3.44 -1.27 4.40
CA ARG A 332 -3.02 -0.18 3.53
C ARG A 332 -3.01 -0.66 2.07
N PRO A 333 -3.58 0.10 1.12
CA PRO A 333 -3.46 -0.19 -0.29
C PRO A 333 -2.08 0.23 -0.79
N VAL A 334 -1.13 -0.70 -0.88
CA VAL A 334 0.21 -0.41 -1.40
C VAL A 334 0.21 -0.61 -2.91
N SER A 335 0.59 0.40 -3.68
CA SER A 335 0.82 0.25 -5.12
C SER A 335 2.23 -0.26 -5.38
N GLU A 336 2.40 -1.10 -6.41
CA GLU A 336 3.73 -1.57 -6.85
C GLU A 336 4.64 -0.44 -7.33
N ARG A 337 4.07 0.72 -7.68
CA ARG A 337 4.80 1.90 -8.19
C ARG A 337 5.27 2.84 -7.09
N GLY A 338 4.85 2.62 -5.83
CA GLY A 338 5.10 3.56 -4.72
C GLY A 338 4.28 4.85 -4.78
N THR A 339 3.47 5.07 -5.82
CA THR A 339 2.59 6.23 -6.00
C THR A 339 1.13 5.80 -6.19
N PRO A 340 0.14 6.59 -5.72
CA PRO A 340 -1.26 6.26 -5.87
C PRO A 340 -1.72 6.35 -7.33
N TYR A 341 -2.73 5.55 -7.67
CA TYR A 341 -3.48 5.68 -8.91
C TYR A 341 -4.57 6.73 -8.71
N ILE A 342 -4.46 7.87 -9.38
CA ILE A 342 -5.41 8.99 -9.38
C ILE A 342 -5.73 9.32 -10.83
N THR A 343 -6.78 8.71 -11.40
CA THR A 343 -7.02 8.81 -12.84
C THR A 343 -8.45 8.50 -13.23
N ARG A 344 -8.84 8.99 -14.41
CA ARG A 344 -9.93 8.42 -15.20
C ARG A 344 -9.52 7.05 -15.75
N ILE A 345 -10.43 6.10 -15.77
CA ILE A 345 -10.30 4.83 -16.48
C ILE A 345 -10.83 5.02 -17.90
N GLU A 346 -10.05 4.57 -18.89
CA GLU A 346 -10.43 4.69 -20.30
C GLU A 346 -11.54 3.71 -20.67
N ASP A 347 -12.46 4.12 -21.56
CA ASP A 347 -13.62 3.31 -21.95
C ASP A 347 -13.21 1.95 -22.55
N VAL A 348 -12.09 1.93 -23.28
CA VAL A 348 -11.51 0.70 -23.85
C VAL A 348 -11.12 -0.33 -22.78
N ASP A 349 -10.76 0.14 -21.58
CA ASP A 349 -10.39 -0.74 -20.47
C ASP A 349 -11.60 -1.29 -19.74
N LEU A 350 -12.72 -0.56 -19.73
CA LEU A 350 -13.97 -1.02 -19.12
C LEU A 350 -14.51 -2.27 -19.83
N ARG A 351 -14.44 -2.33 -21.16
CA ARG A 351 -14.91 -3.45 -22.01
C ARG A 351 -16.37 -3.86 -21.76
N GLN A 352 -17.24 -2.89 -21.51
CA GLN A 352 -18.64 -3.16 -21.16
C GLN A 352 -19.63 -3.03 -22.33
N GLY A 353 -19.15 -2.77 -23.55
CA GLY A 353 -20.01 -2.54 -24.71
C GLY A 353 -20.69 -1.17 -24.75
N TYR A 354 -20.55 -0.36 -23.69
CA TYR A 354 -21.00 1.03 -23.62
C TYR A 354 -19.84 2.00 -23.42
N ARG A 355 -20.07 3.28 -23.75
CA ARG A 355 -19.11 4.39 -23.57
C ARG A 355 -19.44 5.21 -22.33
N THR A 356 -18.50 6.05 -21.92
CA THR A 356 -18.75 7.05 -20.87
C THR A 356 -18.69 8.46 -21.46
N ARG A 357 -19.53 9.37 -20.95
CA ARG A 357 -19.50 10.79 -21.33
C ARG A 357 -18.15 11.40 -20.97
N LYS A 358 -17.67 12.37 -21.76
CA LYS A 358 -16.33 12.97 -21.58
C LYS A 358 -16.38 14.21 -20.69
N GLY A 359 -15.21 14.68 -20.29
CA GLY A 359 -15.07 15.91 -19.50
C GLY A 359 -15.86 15.86 -18.19
N SER A 360 -16.62 16.92 -17.94
CA SER A 360 -17.49 17.02 -16.77
C SER A 360 -18.78 16.22 -16.89
N ASP A 361 -19.16 15.68 -18.03
CA ASP A 361 -20.48 15.04 -18.17
C ASP A 361 -20.54 13.60 -17.64
N GLY A 362 -19.40 12.93 -17.52
CA GLY A 362 -19.36 11.55 -17.02
C GLY A 362 -17.98 10.93 -16.96
N GLY A 363 -17.92 9.67 -16.56
CA GLY A 363 -16.70 8.87 -16.53
C GLY A 363 -16.59 7.90 -15.39
N VAL A 364 -15.67 6.94 -15.53
CA VAL A 364 -15.26 6.06 -14.44
C VAL A 364 -13.86 6.49 -14.01
N TYR A 365 -13.65 6.61 -12.70
CA TYR A 365 -12.43 7.11 -12.10
C TYR A 365 -11.97 6.18 -10.97
N VAL A 366 -10.68 6.23 -10.65
CA VAL A 366 -10.09 5.45 -9.56
C VAL A 366 -9.14 6.32 -8.74
N ALA A 367 -9.21 6.15 -7.41
CA ALA A 367 -8.31 6.77 -6.44
C ALA A 367 -7.91 5.74 -5.37
N THR A 368 -6.73 5.12 -5.50
CA THR A 368 -6.23 4.10 -4.56
C THR A 368 -4.70 3.99 -4.58
N GLY A 369 -4.11 3.17 -3.73
CA GLY A 369 -2.67 2.88 -3.75
C GLY A 369 -1.81 3.85 -2.94
N HIS A 370 -2.39 4.65 -2.04
CA HIS A 370 -1.68 5.64 -1.24
C HIS A 370 -0.71 5.06 -0.19
N GLY A 371 -0.72 3.74 0.03
CA GLY A 371 0.15 3.07 0.98
C GLY A 371 0.05 3.65 2.40
N PRO A 372 1.18 3.96 3.06
CA PRO A 372 1.17 4.56 4.41
C PRO A 372 0.75 6.04 4.42
N TRP A 373 0.78 6.72 3.26
CA TRP A 373 0.55 8.16 3.14
C TRP A 373 -0.91 8.56 2.94
N GLY A 374 -1.85 7.61 3.06
CA GLY A 374 -3.27 7.81 2.74
C GLY A 374 -3.94 8.96 3.48
N ILE A 375 -3.63 9.18 4.77
CA ILE A 375 -4.19 10.32 5.51
C ILE A 375 -3.55 11.64 5.04
N SER A 376 -2.22 11.68 4.93
CA SER A 376 -1.48 12.87 4.51
C SER A 376 -1.90 13.36 3.13
N LEU A 377 -2.11 12.45 2.17
CA LEU A 377 -2.45 12.76 0.79
C LEU A 377 -3.97 12.85 0.53
N SER A 378 -4.81 12.62 1.55
CA SER A 378 -6.25 12.42 1.34
C SER A 378 -6.99 13.63 0.80
N LEU A 379 -6.84 14.80 1.42
CA LEU A 379 -7.57 16.01 1.02
C LEU A 379 -7.11 16.54 -0.34
N GLY A 380 -5.81 16.52 -0.62
CA GLY A 380 -5.28 16.87 -1.94
C GLY A 380 -5.79 15.91 -3.03
N THR A 381 -5.75 14.60 -2.77
CA THR A 381 -6.32 13.60 -3.70
C THR A 381 -7.79 13.88 -3.96
N ALA A 382 -8.56 14.10 -2.90
CA ALA A 382 -9.99 14.32 -2.99
C ALA A 382 -10.36 15.59 -3.78
N LYS A 383 -9.64 16.69 -3.53
CA LYS A 383 -9.81 17.95 -4.25
C LYS A 383 -9.52 17.78 -5.74
N VAL A 384 -8.39 17.16 -6.07
CA VAL A 384 -8.00 16.88 -7.46
C VAL A 384 -8.99 15.95 -8.15
N MET A 385 -9.50 14.93 -7.45
CA MET A 385 -10.54 14.05 -8.00
C MET A 385 -11.85 14.80 -8.26
N ALA A 386 -12.28 15.67 -7.34
CA ALA A 386 -13.45 16.51 -7.54
C ALA A 386 -13.27 17.46 -8.74
N GLU A 387 -12.11 18.12 -8.85
CA GLU A 387 -11.75 18.98 -9.99
C GLU A 387 -11.78 18.22 -11.31
N MET A 388 -11.12 17.06 -11.37
CA MET A 388 -11.07 16.20 -12.55
C MET A 388 -12.46 15.74 -12.99
N MET A 389 -13.31 15.34 -12.05
CA MET A 389 -14.69 14.92 -12.34
C MET A 389 -15.56 16.08 -12.79
N GLN A 390 -15.31 17.30 -12.30
CA GLN A 390 -16.06 18.50 -12.64
C GLN A 390 -15.49 19.22 -13.88
N GLY A 391 -14.41 18.73 -14.49
CA GLY A 391 -13.75 19.36 -15.62
C GLY A 391 -13.08 20.70 -15.27
N ARG A 392 -12.74 20.90 -13.99
CA ARG A 392 -12.03 22.10 -13.51
C ARG A 392 -10.52 21.94 -13.68
N GLU A 393 -9.81 23.05 -13.64
CA GLU A 393 -8.35 23.05 -13.56
C GLU A 393 -7.88 22.34 -12.26
N LEU A 394 -6.83 21.54 -12.38
CA LEU A 394 -6.32 20.74 -11.26
C LEU A 394 -5.41 21.61 -10.38
N SER A 395 -5.65 21.60 -9.07
CA SER A 395 -4.86 22.32 -8.07
C SER A 395 -3.47 21.72 -7.82
N ALA A 396 -3.20 20.51 -8.33
CA ALA A 396 -1.89 19.88 -8.23
C ALA A 396 -1.49 19.21 -9.56
N ASP A 397 -0.20 19.23 -9.85
CA ASP A 397 0.37 18.48 -10.96
C ASP A 397 0.44 17.00 -10.61
N ILE A 398 -0.46 16.23 -11.23
CA ILE A 398 -0.53 14.78 -11.06
C ILE A 398 -0.09 14.01 -12.30
N ARG A 399 0.56 14.65 -13.30
CA ARG A 399 0.86 14.01 -14.60
C ARG A 399 1.65 12.70 -14.49
N TYR A 400 2.52 12.58 -13.49
CA TYR A 400 3.35 11.40 -13.25
C TYR A 400 2.60 10.25 -12.55
N ILE A 401 1.47 10.54 -11.89
CA ILE A 401 0.66 9.56 -11.15
C ILE A 401 -0.71 9.31 -11.80
N SER A 402 -1.20 10.26 -12.61
CA SER A 402 -2.33 10.10 -13.52
C SER A 402 -1.85 9.34 -14.74
N LYS A 403 -2.21 8.06 -14.88
CA LYS A 403 -1.91 7.32 -16.10
C LYS A 403 -2.64 8.00 -17.28
N ARG A 404 -1.93 8.73 -18.16
CA ARG A 404 -2.45 9.10 -19.50
C ARG A 404 -2.48 7.94 -20.50
N ARG A 405 -1.98 6.77 -20.11
CA ARG A 405 -2.14 5.51 -20.84
C ARG A 405 -1.81 4.35 -19.90
N MET A 406 -2.74 3.44 -19.72
CA MET A 406 -2.35 2.06 -19.46
C MET A 406 -1.50 1.64 -20.67
N PRO A 407 -0.31 1.03 -20.49
CA PRO A 407 0.37 0.48 -21.64
C PRO A 407 -0.60 -0.50 -22.30
N SER A 408 -1.01 -0.20 -23.54
CA SER A 408 -1.39 -1.28 -24.44
C SER A 408 -0.20 -2.23 -24.49
N PRO A 409 -0.39 -3.53 -24.78
CA PRO A 409 0.75 -4.34 -25.22
C PRO A 409 1.49 -3.53 -26.29
N PHE A 410 2.77 -3.26 -26.03
CA PHE A 410 3.64 -2.31 -26.72
C PHE A 410 3.34 -2.21 -28.23
N VAL A 411 2.94 -1.03 -28.71
CA VAL A 411 3.18 -0.64 -30.11
C VAL A 411 4.53 0.06 -30.11
N GLY A 412 5.56 -0.64 -30.58
CA GLY A 412 6.95 -0.20 -30.49
C GLY A 412 7.23 1.07 -31.31
N THR A 413 7.68 2.12 -30.62
CA THR A 413 8.51 3.16 -31.25
C THR A 413 9.96 2.74 -31.11
N LYS A 414 10.67 2.63 -32.25
CA LYS A 414 12.08 2.26 -32.32
C LYS A 414 12.93 3.29 -31.58
N SER A 415 13.52 2.91 -30.45
CA SER A 415 14.71 3.56 -29.90
C SER A 415 15.84 2.53 -29.83
N THR A 416 16.86 2.72 -30.65
CA THR A 416 18.10 1.96 -30.63
C THR A 416 18.90 2.36 -29.38
N GLY A 417 18.90 1.50 -28.37
CA GLY A 417 19.72 1.66 -27.17
C GLY A 417 19.84 0.33 -26.43
N THR A 418 21.08 -0.10 -26.21
CA THR A 418 21.46 -1.32 -25.50
C THR A 418 21.06 -1.22 -24.02
N ALA A 419 20.00 -1.91 -23.62
CA ALA A 419 19.65 -2.05 -22.20
C ALA A 419 20.69 -2.93 -21.48
N SER A 420 21.27 -2.42 -20.41
CA SER A 420 22.30 -3.07 -19.59
C SER A 420 21.77 -4.34 -18.89
N SER A 421 22.58 -5.39 -18.86
CA SER A 421 22.34 -6.70 -18.24
C SER A 421 21.79 -6.65 -16.80
N GLN A 422 22.13 -5.62 -16.03
CA GLN A 422 21.63 -5.38 -14.67
C GLN A 422 20.10 -5.26 -14.57
N LEU A 423 19.46 -4.63 -15.58
CA LEU A 423 18.03 -4.33 -15.57
C LEU A 423 17.17 -5.58 -15.86
N ILE A 424 17.73 -6.53 -16.61
CA ILE A 424 17.09 -7.82 -16.91
C ILE A 424 17.21 -8.74 -15.68
N SER A 425 18.36 -8.75 -15.03
CA SER A 425 18.58 -9.50 -13.78
C SER A 425 17.58 -9.07 -12.69
N ASN A 426 17.44 -7.77 -12.44
CA ASN A 426 16.55 -7.26 -11.38
C ASN A 426 15.05 -7.51 -11.66
N LYS A 427 14.63 -7.53 -12.93
CA LYS A 427 13.23 -7.81 -13.30
C LYS A 427 12.87 -9.30 -13.20
N ILE A 428 13.83 -10.18 -13.48
CA ILE A 428 13.66 -11.64 -13.36
C ILE A 428 13.64 -12.06 -11.89
N TRP A 429 14.45 -11.40 -11.04
CA TRP A 429 14.48 -11.60 -9.59
C TRP A 429 13.13 -11.37 -8.91
N HIS A 430 12.35 -10.38 -9.35
CA HIS A 430 11.04 -10.09 -8.76
C HIS A 430 9.97 -11.14 -9.08
N VAL A 431 10.04 -11.80 -10.26
CA VAL A 431 9.08 -12.84 -10.66
C VAL A 431 9.24 -14.10 -9.81
N LEU A 432 10.47 -14.43 -9.40
CA LEU A 432 10.77 -15.64 -8.62
C LEU A 432 10.30 -15.53 -7.15
N LEU A 433 10.39 -14.33 -6.55
CA LEU A 433 9.85 -14.07 -5.20
C LEU A 433 8.31 -14.16 -5.16
N GLU A 434 7.63 -13.89 -6.28
CA GLU A 434 6.16 -13.94 -6.38
C GLU A 434 5.60 -15.34 -6.69
N THR A 435 6.34 -16.20 -7.38
CA THR A 435 5.99 -17.60 -7.50
C THR A 435 6.33 -18.32 -6.21
N LYS A 436 5.41 -18.33 -5.22
CA LYS A 436 5.36 -19.42 -4.25
C LYS A 436 5.33 -20.73 -5.05
N ILE A 437 6.47 -21.41 -5.18
CA ILE A 437 6.53 -22.76 -5.69
C ILE A 437 5.80 -23.61 -4.65
N GLY A 438 4.50 -23.79 -4.86
CA GLY A 438 3.66 -24.58 -3.98
C GLY A 438 4.10 -26.02 -4.02
N GLY A 439 4.46 -26.56 -2.86
CA GLY A 439 4.54 -27.99 -2.56
C GLY A 439 5.42 -28.81 -3.49
N VAL A 440 6.71 -28.89 -3.18
CA VAL A 440 7.51 -30.02 -3.66
C VAL A 440 7.21 -31.20 -2.74
N GLN A 441 6.35 -32.13 -3.17
CA GLN A 441 6.25 -33.44 -2.52
C GLN A 441 7.43 -34.30 -3.00
N LEU A 442 8.39 -34.53 -2.10
CA LEU A 442 9.45 -35.53 -2.30
C LEU A 442 8.92 -36.87 -1.79
N ASN A 443 8.76 -37.86 -2.67
CA ASN A 443 8.48 -39.22 -2.23
C ASN A 443 9.77 -39.82 -1.65
N PRO A 444 9.77 -40.41 -0.44
CA PRO A 444 10.99 -40.85 0.22
C PRO A 444 11.62 -42.13 -0.36
N SER A 445 11.13 -42.67 -1.47
CA SER A 445 11.50 -44.00 -1.95
C SER A 445 12.55 -44.03 -3.07
N ASP A 446 13.03 -42.89 -3.56
CA ASP A 446 14.04 -42.89 -4.63
C ASP A 446 15.45 -42.79 -4.04
N SER A 447 16.19 -43.89 -4.24
CA SER A 447 17.56 -44.13 -3.80
C SER A 447 18.52 -42.97 -4.10
N PHE A 448 19.25 -42.57 -3.06
CA PHE A 448 20.20 -41.47 -3.03
C PHE A 448 21.41 -41.70 -3.93
N GLY A 449 21.46 -40.92 -5.00
CA GLY A 449 22.61 -40.85 -5.91
C GLY A 449 22.16 -40.63 -7.35
N CYS A 450 21.76 -39.40 -7.71
CA CYS A 450 21.73 -38.80 -9.05
C CYS A 450 20.78 -37.58 -9.07
N GLN A 451 21.08 -36.61 -9.94
CA GLN A 451 20.32 -35.37 -10.17
C GLN A 451 18.79 -35.58 -10.21
N CYS A 452 18.06 -34.83 -9.38
CA CYS A 452 16.59 -34.86 -9.36
C CYS A 452 16.03 -33.69 -10.20
N LEU A 453 15.36 -34.02 -11.31
CA LEU A 453 14.69 -33.03 -12.17
C LEU A 453 13.26 -32.81 -11.68
N VAL A 454 12.99 -31.64 -11.09
CA VAL A 454 11.66 -31.29 -10.55
C VAL A 454 10.85 -30.50 -11.60
N LYS A 455 9.62 -30.96 -11.86
CA LYS A 455 8.70 -30.30 -12.80
C LYS A 455 7.87 -29.23 -12.08
N VAL A 456 8.06 -27.96 -12.41
CA VAL A 456 7.26 -26.84 -11.87
C VAL A 456 6.21 -26.40 -12.89
N SER A 457 4.92 -26.35 -12.50
CA SER A 457 3.84 -25.82 -13.33
C SER A 457 3.53 -24.37 -12.95
N ILE A 458 3.82 -23.42 -13.84
CA ILE A 458 3.58 -22.00 -13.60
C ILE A 458 2.23 -21.58 -14.22
N PRO A 459 1.30 -20.97 -13.46
CA PRO A 459 0.03 -20.50 -14.01
C PRO A 459 0.21 -19.44 -15.11
N ARG A 460 -0.57 -19.54 -16.19
CA ARG A 460 -0.48 -18.72 -17.42
C ARG A 460 -0.43 -17.20 -17.17
N ARG A 461 -0.99 -16.70 -16.06
CA ARG A 461 -0.96 -15.27 -15.67
C ARG A 461 0.44 -14.75 -15.31
N TYR A 462 1.34 -15.62 -14.85
CA TYR A 462 2.73 -15.30 -14.52
C TYR A 462 3.70 -15.52 -15.70
N VAL A 463 3.23 -16.12 -16.81
CA VAL A 463 4.03 -16.37 -18.02
C VAL A 463 3.97 -15.18 -18.99
N ARG A 464 2.89 -14.39 -18.99
CA ARG A 464 2.74 -13.20 -19.85
C ARG A 464 3.83 -12.12 -19.67
N PRO A 465 4.35 -11.83 -18.46
CA PRO A 465 5.45 -10.89 -18.28
C PRO A 465 6.79 -11.38 -18.84
N LEU A 466 7.02 -12.70 -18.87
CA LEU A 466 8.25 -13.33 -19.37
C LEU A 466 8.37 -13.28 -20.90
N LEU A 467 7.26 -13.29 -21.63
CA LEU A 467 7.21 -13.27 -23.10
C LEU A 467 7.49 -11.88 -23.72
N LEU A 468 7.66 -10.83 -22.92
CA LEU A 468 7.85 -9.46 -23.42
C LEU A 468 9.33 -9.08 -23.64
N VAL A 469 10.27 -10.01 -23.47
CA VAL A 469 11.68 -9.79 -23.79
C VAL A 469 12.01 -10.34 -25.19
N LYS A 470 11.86 -9.43 -26.16
CA LYS A 470 12.55 -9.33 -27.47
C LYS A 470 11.95 -10.00 -28.72
N SER A 471 11.94 -9.16 -29.76
CA SER A 471 12.00 -9.44 -31.21
C SER A 471 10.68 -9.64 -31.97
N ASN A 472 10.39 -8.64 -32.80
CA ASN A 472 9.41 -8.64 -33.89
C ASN A 472 9.34 -9.98 -34.64
N ARG A 473 8.23 -10.71 -34.48
CA ARG A 473 7.42 -11.35 -35.54
C ARG A 473 6.25 -12.08 -34.87
N GLN A 474 5.08 -11.99 -35.51
CA GLN A 474 3.81 -12.57 -35.05
C GLN A 474 3.95 -14.05 -34.69
N LEU A 475 3.26 -14.48 -33.62
CA LEU A 475 2.89 -15.88 -33.42
C LEU A 475 1.60 -15.97 -32.57
N GLU A 476 0.59 -16.62 -33.14
CA GLU A 476 -0.67 -16.98 -32.50
C GLU A 476 -0.46 -18.08 -31.45
N ALA A 477 -1.15 -17.97 -30.31
CA ALA A 477 -1.06 -18.94 -29.22
C ALA A 477 -2.18 -19.99 -29.31
N GLY A 478 -1.88 -21.16 -29.89
CA GLY A 478 -2.68 -22.38 -29.71
C GLY A 478 -2.19 -23.18 -28.51
N ILE A 479 -3.05 -23.41 -27.51
CA ILE A 479 -2.78 -24.34 -26.39
C ILE A 479 -3.40 -25.69 -26.75
N SER A 480 -2.55 -26.67 -27.04
CA SER A 480 -2.94 -28.08 -27.03
C SER A 480 -2.87 -28.60 -25.59
N GLN A 481 -4.03 -28.81 -24.97
CA GLN A 481 -4.14 -29.75 -23.85
C GLN A 481 -4.00 -31.15 -24.42
N ARG A 482 -2.86 -31.82 -24.19
CA ARG A 482 -2.76 -33.28 -23.98
C ARG A 482 -1.31 -33.74 -23.75
N SER A 483 -1.16 -34.55 -22.70
CA SER A 483 -0.22 -35.67 -22.51
C SER A 483 1.30 -35.45 -22.48
N CYS A 484 1.87 -36.06 -21.43
CA CYS A 484 3.21 -36.61 -21.28
C CYS A 484 4.06 -36.74 -22.56
N ARG A 485 5.21 -36.06 -22.59
CA ARG A 485 6.54 -36.58 -23.00
C ARG A 485 7.61 -35.54 -22.69
N LEU A 486 8.77 -36.02 -22.21
CA LEU A 486 10.02 -35.26 -22.11
C LEU A 486 10.45 -34.89 -23.53
N CYS A 487 10.52 -33.60 -23.87
CA CYS A 487 11.26 -33.18 -25.06
C CYS A 487 12.74 -33.37 -24.76
N LYS A 488 13.44 -34.15 -25.61
CA LYS A 488 14.89 -34.26 -25.53
C LYS A 488 15.53 -32.89 -25.85
N PRO A 489 16.75 -32.61 -25.35
CA PRO A 489 17.46 -31.33 -25.59
C PRO A 489 17.54 -30.91 -27.06
N ASP A 490 17.42 -31.87 -27.99
CA ASP A 490 17.60 -31.70 -29.43
C ASP A 490 16.28 -31.39 -30.18
N GLU A 491 15.13 -31.38 -29.50
CA GLU A 491 13.83 -31.05 -30.10
C GLU A 491 13.42 -29.60 -29.83
N VAL A 492 14.21 -28.65 -30.33
CA VAL A 492 13.88 -27.22 -30.26
C VAL A 492 13.01 -26.85 -31.47
N SER A 493 11.72 -26.59 -31.22
CA SER A 493 10.83 -26.06 -32.26
C SER A 493 11.22 -24.60 -32.59
N PRO A 494 11.40 -24.21 -33.86
CA PRO A 494 11.66 -22.82 -34.21
C PRO A 494 10.55 -21.90 -33.70
N GLY A 495 10.92 -20.86 -32.95
CA GLY A 495 9.99 -19.83 -32.46
C GLY A 495 9.40 -20.05 -31.06
N LYS A 496 9.84 -21.06 -30.29
CA LYS A 496 9.46 -21.24 -28.88
C LYS A 496 10.67 -21.02 -27.95
N MET A 497 10.46 -20.30 -26.84
CA MET A 497 11.44 -20.18 -25.76
C MET A 497 11.25 -21.32 -24.77
N HIS A 498 12.30 -22.09 -24.54
CA HIS A 498 12.32 -23.17 -23.57
C HIS A 498 13.12 -22.73 -22.34
N VAL A 499 12.52 -22.91 -21.16
CA VAL A 499 13.16 -22.64 -19.86
C VAL A 499 13.39 -23.99 -19.19
N TYR A 500 14.65 -24.28 -18.89
CA TYR A 500 15.07 -25.46 -18.14
C TYR A 500 15.49 -25.01 -16.75
N LEU A 501 14.98 -25.68 -15.74
CA LEU A 501 15.34 -25.48 -14.33
C LEU A 501 16.04 -26.74 -13.85
N GLN A 502 17.28 -26.58 -13.40
CA GLN A 502 18.09 -27.64 -12.85
C GLN A 502 18.43 -27.29 -11.40
N LEU A 503 18.12 -28.21 -10.49
CA LEU A 503 18.29 -28.02 -9.05
C LEU A 503 19.39 -28.94 -8.55
N HIS A 504 20.44 -28.34 -8.00
CA HIS A 504 21.61 -29.01 -7.45
C HIS A 504 21.58 -28.88 -5.94
N LEU A 505 21.34 -30.00 -5.26
CA LEU A 505 21.28 -30.07 -3.82
C LEU A 505 22.68 -30.38 -3.29
N ILE A 506 23.35 -29.41 -2.68
CA ILE A 506 24.72 -29.59 -2.19
C ILE A 506 24.70 -29.85 -0.67
N ARG A 507 25.28 -31.00 -0.29
CA ARG A 507 25.40 -31.46 1.09
C ARG A 507 26.86 -31.75 1.44
N GLU A 508 27.20 -31.53 2.69
CA GLU A 508 28.45 -32.03 3.30
C GLU A 508 28.07 -32.93 4.48
N GLY A 509 28.35 -34.23 4.34
CA GLY A 509 27.83 -35.23 5.27
C GLY A 509 26.29 -35.24 5.30
N ASN A 510 25.71 -35.16 6.51
CA ASN A 510 24.26 -35.13 6.72
C ASN A 510 23.65 -33.71 6.76
N GLN A 511 24.45 -32.66 6.57
CA GLN A 511 23.97 -31.28 6.59
C GLN A 511 23.78 -30.73 5.17
N PHE A 512 22.68 -30.03 4.96
CA PHE A 512 22.44 -29.25 3.75
C PHE A 512 23.19 -27.93 3.83
N LEU A 513 24.06 -27.68 2.85
CA LEU A 513 24.82 -26.42 2.78
C LEU A 513 24.03 -25.35 2.03
N HIS A 514 23.61 -25.66 0.80
CA HIS A 514 22.88 -24.74 -0.05
C HIS A 514 22.20 -25.48 -1.22
N LEU A 515 21.19 -24.84 -1.80
CA LEU A 515 20.55 -25.27 -3.04
C LEU A 515 21.08 -24.41 -4.18
N GLU A 516 21.74 -25.02 -5.13
CA GLU A 516 22.14 -24.37 -6.37
C GLU A 516 21.01 -24.54 -7.41
N VAL A 517 20.58 -23.42 -7.99
CA VAL A 517 19.52 -23.37 -9.00
C VAL A 517 20.15 -22.85 -10.28
N GLU A 518 20.24 -23.73 -11.27
CA GLU A 518 20.68 -23.39 -12.61
C GLU A 518 19.45 -23.25 -13.53
N MET A 519 19.33 -22.11 -14.19
CA MET A 519 18.30 -21.86 -15.19
C MET A 519 18.94 -21.68 -16.56
N GLU A 520 18.54 -22.53 -17.50
CA GLU A 520 18.99 -22.46 -18.88
C GLU A 520 17.85 -21.99 -19.79
N PHE A 521 18.08 -20.90 -20.51
CA PHE A 521 17.17 -20.35 -21.51
C PHE A 521 17.68 -20.69 -22.90
N ARG A 522 16.90 -21.45 -23.67
CA ARG A 522 17.21 -21.76 -25.07
C ARG A 522 16.26 -21.03 -26.02
N VAL A 523 16.81 -20.23 -26.91
CA VAL A 523 16.08 -19.51 -27.96
C VAL A 523 16.88 -19.57 -29.26
N GLY A 524 16.37 -20.29 -30.27
CA GLY A 524 16.83 -20.19 -31.66
C GLY A 524 18.35 -20.20 -31.86
N GLY A 525 19.05 -21.20 -31.33
CA GLY A 525 20.50 -21.37 -31.49
C GLY A 525 21.38 -20.66 -30.45
N GLY A 526 20.81 -19.89 -29.52
CA GLY A 526 21.52 -19.31 -28.39
C GLY A 526 21.09 -19.92 -27.05
N THR A 527 22.08 -20.17 -26.19
CA THR A 527 21.90 -20.60 -24.79
C THR A 527 22.38 -19.50 -23.85
N VAL A 528 21.58 -19.18 -22.84
CA VAL A 528 21.98 -18.34 -21.70
C VAL A 528 21.70 -19.13 -20.42
N SER A 529 22.73 -19.40 -19.63
CA SER A 529 22.61 -20.02 -18.31
C SER A 529 22.81 -18.98 -17.20
N VAL A 530 22.02 -19.10 -16.15
CA VAL A 530 22.17 -18.33 -14.91
C VAL A 530 22.20 -19.32 -13.76
N VAL A 531 23.30 -19.33 -13.02
CA VAL A 531 23.52 -20.19 -11.86
C VAL A 531 23.46 -19.34 -10.60
N ASN A 532 22.74 -19.81 -9.59
CA ASN A 532 22.61 -19.10 -8.32
C ASN A 532 22.67 -20.06 -7.13
N HIS A 533 23.34 -19.65 -6.06
CA HIS A 533 23.47 -20.42 -4.82
C HIS A 533 22.54 -19.83 -3.75
N LEU A 534 21.59 -20.64 -3.25
CA LEU A 534 20.68 -20.25 -2.18
C LEU A 534 21.17 -20.85 -0.85
N PRO A 535 21.63 -20.03 0.12
CA PRO A 535 21.99 -20.52 1.44
C PRO A 535 20.76 -21.12 2.14
N GLY A 536 20.98 -22.22 2.89
CA GLY A 536 19.94 -23.12 3.41
C GLY A 536 18.68 -22.44 3.95
N VAL A 537 17.53 -22.90 3.45
CA VAL A 537 16.18 -22.59 3.94
C VAL A 537 15.54 -23.93 4.30
N GLU A 538 15.03 -24.07 5.52
CA GLU A 538 14.25 -25.24 5.98
C GLU A 538 13.02 -25.53 5.11
#